data_AF-A0A838RZ07-F1
#
_entry.id   AF-A0A838RZ07-F1
#
_cell.length_a   1.000
_cell.length_b   1.000
_cell.length_c   1.000
_cell.angle_alpha   90.00
_cell.angle_beta   90.00
_cell.angle_gamma   90.00
#
_symmetry.space_group_name_H-M   'P 1'
#
loop_
_entity.id
_entity.type
_entity.pdbx_description
1 polymer ?
#
loop_
_entity_poly.entity_id
_entity_poly.type
_entity_poly.pdbx_seq_one_letter_code
_entity_poly.pdbx_strand_id
1 'polypeptide(L)'
;MPYARLSAMPGQFEVMIERNFSSAHQLRGYKGKCENLHGHNYRIEIYARGRELDTIGLLVDFVELKAAADEVVQYLDHQNIN
;
A
#
# COMPACT_ATOMS: atom_id res chain seq x y z
N MET A 1 -14.48 -15.57 6.39
CA MET A 1 -13.22 -15.94 5.70
C MET A 1 -12.09 -15.26 6.45
N PRO A 2 -11.33 -15.96 7.30
CA PRO A 2 -10.37 -15.33 8.21
C PRO A 2 -9.09 -14.99 7.46
N TYR A 3 -8.86 -13.72 7.16
CA TYR A 3 -7.58 -13.25 6.65
C TYR A 3 -6.75 -12.72 7.82
N ALA A 4 -6.01 -13.61 8.47
CA ALA A 4 -4.94 -13.23 9.37
C ALA A 4 -3.82 -14.27 9.23
N ARG A 5 -2.94 -14.06 8.24
CA ARG A 5 -1.63 -14.72 8.22
C ARG A 5 -0.71 -13.91 9.11
N LEU A 6 -0.73 -14.19 10.41
CA LEU A 6 0.37 -13.83 11.29
C LEU A 6 1.43 -14.92 11.16
N SER A 7 2.46 -14.65 10.36
CA SER A 7 3.75 -15.31 10.58
C SER A 7 4.64 -14.28 11.26
N ALA A 8 4.45 -14.12 12.57
CA ALA A 8 5.44 -13.48 13.41
C ALA A 8 6.67 -14.41 13.39
N MET A 9 7.58 -14.18 12.45
CA MET A 9 8.90 -14.78 12.48
C MET A 9 9.62 -14.14 13.67
N PRO A 10 10.03 -14.91 14.69
CA PRO A 10 10.75 -14.36 15.83
C PRO A 10 11.98 -13.56 15.34
N GLY A 11 12.12 -12.32 15.81
CA GLY A 11 13.23 -11.44 15.41
C GLY A 11 12.99 -10.58 14.17
N GLN A 12 11.74 -10.30 13.80
CA GLN A 12 11.40 -9.32 12.76
C GLN A 12 10.46 -8.24 13.29
N PHE A 13 10.87 -6.99 13.12
CA PHE A 13 10.05 -5.80 13.37
C PHE A 13 9.29 -5.42 12.10
N GLU A 14 8.10 -4.86 12.31
CA GLU A 14 7.25 -4.38 11.24
C GLU A 14 6.58 -3.06 11.65
N VAL A 15 6.52 -2.13 10.70
CA VAL A 15 5.70 -0.92 10.78
C VAL A 15 4.76 -0.92 9.58
N MET A 16 3.49 -0.63 9.82
CA MET A 16 2.47 -0.52 8.79
C MET A 16 1.86 0.88 8.81
N ILE A 17 1.73 1.48 7.62
CA ILE A 17 0.91 2.67 7.41
C ILE A 17 -0.15 2.40 6.34
N GLU A 18 -1.29 3.07 6.48
CA GLU A 18 -2.37 3.03 5.49
C GLU A 18 -2.43 4.36 4.71
N ARG A 19 -2.78 4.26 3.44
CA ARG A 19 -3.12 5.39 2.55
C ARG A 19 -4.30 5.06 1.65
N ASN A 20 -4.89 6.11 1.10
CA ASN A 20 -6.00 6.00 0.16
C ASN A 20 -5.73 6.87 -1.07
N PHE A 21 -6.21 6.42 -2.23
CA PHE A 21 -6.26 7.22 -3.46
C PHE A 21 -7.48 6.82 -4.29
N SER A 22 -7.93 7.71 -5.16
CA SER A 22 -9.08 7.45 -6.04
C SER A 22 -8.63 7.44 -7.49
N SER A 23 -8.89 6.37 -8.24
CA SER A 23 -8.49 6.27 -9.65
C SER A 23 -9.53 5.56 -10.49
N ALA A 24 -9.52 5.86 -11.79
CA ALA A 24 -10.23 5.08 -12.80
C ALA A 24 -9.33 4.01 -13.42
N HIS A 25 -9.93 2.93 -13.89
CA HIS A 25 -9.26 1.90 -14.69
C HIS A 25 -10.26 1.05 -15.49
N GLN A 26 -9.75 0.20 -16.37
CA GLN A 26 -10.50 -0.77 -17.16
C GLN A 26 -9.66 -2.02 -17.46
N LEU A 27 -10.24 -3.21 -17.35
CA LEU A 27 -9.54 -4.46 -17.64
C LEU A 27 -9.75 -4.86 -19.11
N ARG A 28 -8.80 -4.48 -19.97
CA ARG A 28 -8.89 -4.72 -21.43
C ARG A 28 -8.93 -6.22 -21.74
N GLY A 29 -9.93 -6.68 -22.50
CA GLY A 29 -10.08 -8.08 -22.89
C GLY A 29 -10.72 -8.99 -21.83
N TYR A 30 -11.21 -8.42 -20.71
CA TYR A 30 -11.82 -9.19 -19.62
C TYR A 30 -13.22 -9.74 -19.97
N LYS A 31 -13.92 -9.18 -20.98
CA LYS A 31 -15.26 -9.62 -21.43
C LYS A 31 -16.30 -9.66 -20.30
N GLY A 32 -16.27 -8.64 -19.44
CA GLY A 32 -17.15 -8.52 -18.27
C GLY A 32 -17.29 -7.07 -17.80
N LYS A 33 -18.04 -6.82 -16.72
CA LYS A 33 -18.35 -5.44 -16.26
C LYS A 33 -17.10 -4.59 -16.01
N CYS A 34 -16.00 -5.21 -15.57
CA CYS A 34 -14.72 -4.52 -15.30
C CYS A 34 -13.95 -4.13 -16.57
N GLU A 35 -14.38 -4.56 -17.76
CA GLU A 35 -13.82 -4.09 -19.03
C GLU A 35 -14.27 -2.66 -19.37
N ASN A 36 -15.41 -2.22 -18.82
CA ASN A 36 -15.84 -0.84 -18.91
C ASN A 36 -14.97 0.05 -18.01
N LEU A 37 -14.75 1.30 -18.43
CA LEU A 37 -14.12 2.31 -17.58
C LEU A 37 -14.95 2.50 -16.30
N HIS A 38 -14.29 2.33 -15.15
CA HIS A 38 -14.88 2.50 -13.83
C HIS A 38 -13.80 2.97 -12.85
N GLY A 39 -14.15 3.25 -11.61
CA GLY A 39 -13.18 3.69 -10.61
C GLY A 39 -13.38 3.05 -9.24
N HIS A 40 -12.37 3.19 -8.41
CA HIS A 40 -12.34 2.73 -7.03
C HIS A 40 -11.69 3.78 -6.14
N ASN A 41 -12.09 3.75 -4.86
CA ASN A 41 -11.31 4.35 -3.79
C ASN A 41 -10.41 3.24 -3.25
N TYR A 42 -9.16 3.24 -3.70
CA TYR A 42 -8.16 2.25 -3.31
C TYR A 42 -7.66 2.55 -1.91
N ARG A 43 -7.56 1.51 -1.10
CA ARG A 43 -6.88 1.51 0.18
C ARG A 43 -5.62 0.69 0.05
N ILE A 44 -4.48 1.26 0.41
CA ILE A 44 -3.18 0.58 0.36
C ILE A 44 -2.57 0.49 1.76
N GLU A 45 -1.98 -0.67 2.02
CA GLU A 45 -1.23 -0.96 3.24
C GLU A 45 0.24 -1.06 2.87
N ILE A 46 1.06 -0.17 3.42
CA ILE A 46 2.51 -0.14 3.19
C ILE A 46 3.21 -0.68 4.43
N TYR A 47 4.07 -1.67 4.22
CA TYR A 47 4.78 -2.37 5.28
C TYR A 47 6.29 -2.14 5.15
N ALA A 48 6.90 -1.60 6.19
CA ALA A 48 8.34 -1.62 6.40
C ALA A 48 8.69 -2.78 7.33
N ARG A 49 9.65 -3.63 6.94
CA ARG A 49 10.05 -4.83 7.69
C ARG A 49 11.57 -4.90 7.82
N GLY A 50 12.06 -5.22 9.01
CA GLY A 50 13.50 -5.38 9.25
C GLY A 50 13.78 -6.19 10.50
N ARG A 51 15.02 -6.66 10.65
CA ARG A 51 15.45 -7.47 11.81
C ARG A 51 16.17 -6.66 12.88
N GLU A 52 16.59 -5.46 12.53
CA GLU A 52 17.37 -4.57 13.37
C GLU A 52 16.64 -3.24 13.48
N LEU A 53 16.85 -2.57 14.61
CA LEU A 53 16.44 -1.21 14.86
C LEU A 53 17.69 -0.34 14.86
N ASP A 54 17.54 0.94 14.57
CA ASP A 54 18.62 1.91 14.72
C ASP A 54 19.03 2.11 16.19
N THR A 55 19.97 3.03 16.43
CA THR A 55 20.51 3.30 17.77
C THR A 55 19.51 3.89 18.75
N ILE A 56 18.37 4.39 18.27
CA ILE A 56 17.28 4.94 19.09
C ILE A 56 16.05 4.02 19.13
N GLY A 57 16.12 2.85 18.50
CA GLY A 57 15.07 1.83 18.54
C GLY A 57 13.99 1.99 17.48
N LEU A 58 14.24 2.70 16.38
CA LEU A 58 13.32 2.81 15.26
C LEU A 58 13.68 1.85 14.12
N LEU A 59 12.65 1.24 13.52
CA LEU A 59 12.81 0.48 12.27
C LEU A 59 12.89 1.43 11.07
N VAL A 60 12.05 2.46 11.08
CA VAL A 60 11.98 3.54 10.10
C VAL A 60 11.24 4.71 10.75
N ASP A 61 11.60 5.94 10.41
CA ASP A 61 10.85 7.11 10.85
C ASP A 61 9.50 7.20 10.12
N PHE A 62 8.42 7.47 10.85
CA PHE A 62 7.09 7.57 10.26
C PHE A 62 6.96 8.73 9.27
N VAL A 63 7.65 9.84 9.47
CA VAL A 63 7.64 10.99 8.56
C VAL A 63 8.25 10.60 7.22
N GLU A 64 9.39 9.92 7.23
CA GLU A 64 10.06 9.44 6.02
C GLU A 64 9.21 8.41 5.28
N LEU A 65 8.69 7.41 5.99
CA LEU A 65 7.84 6.37 5.39
C LEU A 65 6.57 6.97 4.77
N LYS A 66 5.98 7.97 5.44
CA LYS A 66 4.80 8.67 4.94
C LYS A 66 5.14 9.50 3.70
N ALA A 67 6.26 10.24 3.69
CA ALA A 67 6.67 11.02 2.53
C ALA A 67 6.87 10.15 1.28
N ALA A 68 7.60 9.04 1.43
CA ALA A 68 7.80 8.08 0.34
C ALA A 68 6.47 7.47 -0.15
N ALA A 69 5.57 7.12 0.77
CA ALA A 69 4.25 6.62 0.41
C ALA A 69 3.40 7.68 -0.31
N ASP A 70 3.47 8.94 0.12
CA ASP A 70 2.69 10.04 -0.42
C ASP A 70 3.13 10.38 -1.86
N GLU A 71 4.42 10.25 -2.20
CA GLU A 71 4.90 10.37 -3.59
C GLU A 71 4.24 9.34 -4.53
N VAL A 72 4.16 8.08 -4.11
CA VAL A 72 3.51 7.00 -4.89
C VAL A 72 2.00 7.23 -4.96
N VAL A 73 1.38 7.60 -3.85
CA VAL A 73 -0.06 7.89 -3.77
C VAL A 73 -0.43 9.04 -4.69
N GLN A 74 0.33 10.13 -4.70
CA GLN A 74 0.08 11.28 -5.57
C GLN A 74 0.21 10.93 -7.06
N TYR A 75 1.15 10.06 -7.41
CA TYR A 75 1.27 9.58 -8.78
C TYR A 75 0.03 8.79 -9.25
N LEU A 76 -0.66 8.09 -8.34
CA LEU A 76 -1.83 7.28 -8.65
C LEU A 76 -3.15 8.04 -8.50
N ASP A 77 -3.20 9.02 -7.60
CA ASP A 77 -4.42 9.72 -7.23
C ASP A 77 -4.98 10.56 -8.39
N HIS A 78 -6.30 10.48 -8.55
CA HIS A 78 -7.07 11.11 -9.63
C HIS A 78 -6.58 10.77 -11.05
N GLN A 79 -5.90 9.63 -11.23
CA GLN A 79 -5.44 9.15 -12.54
C GLN A 79 -6.37 8.10 -13.16
N ASN A 80 -6.19 7.87 -14.46
CA ASN A 80 -6.58 6.63 -15.11
C ASN A 80 -5.35 5.71 -15.18
N ILE A 81 -5.31 4.66 -14.34
CA ILE A 81 -4.09 3.86 -14.09
C ILE A 81 -3.85 2.75 -15.13
N ASN A 82 -4.45 2.89 -16.31
CA ASN A 82 -4.41 1.91 -17.39
C ASN A 82 -3.14 1.90 -18.23
#